data_AF-A0A349NBH5-F1
#
_entry.id   AF-A0A349NBH5-F1
#
_cell.length_a   1.000
_cell.length_b   1.000
_cell.length_c   1.000
_cell.angle_alpha   90.00
_cell.angle_beta   90.00
_cell.angle_gamma   90.00
#
_symmetry.space_group_name_H-M   'P 1'
#
loop_
_entity.id
_entity.type
_entity.pdbx_description
1 polymer ?
#
loop_
_entity_poly.entity_id
_entity_poly.type
_entity_poly.pdbx_seq_one_letter_code
_entity_poly.pdbx_strand_id
1 'polypeptide(L)'
;MPALTPSRTKYRKSMKGRMRGNAKGGDSMAFGDYAIQALGRGYFTGNQIEAARVAITRHMKRKGKLWIRVFPHKPITKKPLETRMGKGKGPVDHYVAVVKPGLILFELAGVSLSIAREAMRLADTKLPFKTRFVVRENMD
;
A
#
# COMPACT_ATOMS: atom_id res chain seq x y z
N MET A 1 1.70 2.48 17.02
CA MET A 1 2.06 1.28 16.24
C MET A 1 3.33 1.58 15.48
N PRO A 2 4.37 0.72 15.54
CA PRO A 2 5.58 0.94 14.76
C PRO A 2 5.24 1.00 13.27
N ALA A 3 5.92 1.87 12.52
CA ALA A 3 5.76 1.96 11.08
C ALA A 3 6.03 0.57 10.46
N LEU A 4 5.11 0.09 9.61
CA LEU A 4 5.31 -1.13 8.81
C LEU A 4 6.69 -1.04 8.14
N THR A 5 7.62 -1.88 8.59
CA THR A 5 9.01 -1.89 8.15
C THR A 5 9.58 -3.31 8.26
N PRO A 6 10.57 -3.68 7.45
CA PRO A 6 11.23 -4.97 7.57
C PRO A 6 11.99 -5.08 8.89
N SER A 7 11.85 -6.20 9.61
CA SER A 7 12.62 -6.47 10.84
C SER A 7 14.12 -6.59 10.58
N ARG A 8 14.51 -7.21 9.47
CA ARG A 8 15.89 -7.35 9.02
C ARG A 8 15.96 -7.31 7.50
N THR A 9 17.01 -6.68 6.96
CA THR A 9 17.32 -6.70 5.52
C THR A 9 18.75 -7.15 5.31
N LYS A 10 19.04 -7.85 4.20
CA LYS A 10 20.41 -8.21 3.83
C LYS A 10 21.25 -6.96 3.50
N TYR A 11 20.63 -5.97 2.87
CA TYR A 11 21.28 -4.72 2.47
C TYR A 11 20.47 -3.52 2.96
N ARG A 12 21.16 -2.60 3.65
CA ARG A 12 20.53 -1.40 4.20
C ARG A 12 20.06 -0.41 3.12
N LYS A 13 20.79 -0.25 2.02
CA LYS A 13 20.48 0.72 0.94
C LYS A 13 20.29 -0.01 -0.38
N SER A 14 19.25 0.35 -1.13
CA SER A 14 18.95 -0.25 -2.45
C SER A 14 18.90 0.80 -3.55
N MET A 15 19.26 0.47 -4.79
CA MET A 15 19.08 1.37 -5.93
C MET A 15 17.59 1.70 -6.16
N LYS A 16 17.29 2.88 -6.72
CA LYS A 16 15.89 3.35 -6.90
C LYS A 16 15.09 2.42 -7.83
N GLY A 17 15.71 1.92 -8.90
CA GLY A 17 15.05 1.07 -9.89
C GLY A 17 14.02 1.84 -10.74
N ARG A 18 13.18 1.11 -11.49
CA ARG A 18 12.13 1.66 -12.37
C ARG A 18 10.79 0.97 -12.12
N MET A 19 9.68 1.71 -12.24
CA MET A 19 8.31 1.21 -12.07
C MET A 19 7.61 1.05 -13.43
N ARG A 20 8.17 0.19 -14.29
CA ARG A 20 7.60 -0.09 -15.63
C ARG A 20 6.64 -1.28 -15.59
N GLY A 21 5.69 -1.28 -16.53
CA GLY A 21 4.70 -2.34 -16.72
C GLY A 21 3.60 -2.37 -15.66
N ASN A 22 2.75 -3.40 -15.76
CA ASN A 22 1.68 -3.69 -14.82
C ASN A 22 2.20 -4.51 -13.64
N ALA A 23 1.33 -4.74 -12.65
CA ALA A 23 1.60 -5.67 -11.57
C ALA A 23 1.95 -7.07 -12.13
N LYS A 24 3.01 -7.69 -11.59
CA LYS A 24 3.42 -9.04 -12.00
C LYS A 24 2.55 -10.12 -11.33
N GLY A 25 1.90 -9.78 -10.22
CA GLY A 25 1.04 -10.64 -9.46
C GLY A 25 0.43 -9.87 -8.29
N GLY A 26 -0.49 -10.51 -7.58
CA GLY A 26 -1.31 -9.85 -6.57
C GLY A 26 -2.33 -8.89 -7.18
N ASP A 27 -2.71 -9.15 -8.42
CA ASP A 27 -3.69 -8.43 -9.21
C ASP A 27 -5.10 -9.02 -9.13
N SER A 28 -5.22 -10.25 -8.63
CA SER A 28 -6.47 -10.89 -8.24
C SER A 28 -6.70 -10.85 -6.73
N MET A 29 -7.97 -10.89 -6.32
CA MET A 29 -8.37 -11.03 -4.91
C MET A 29 -8.11 -12.45 -4.42
N ALA A 30 -7.54 -12.59 -3.23
CA ALA A 30 -7.16 -13.90 -2.68
C ALA A 30 -7.99 -14.30 -1.45
N PHE A 31 -8.41 -13.33 -0.63
CA PHE A 31 -8.99 -13.58 0.70
C PHE A 31 -10.38 -12.96 0.85
N GLY A 32 -10.53 -11.67 0.54
CA GLY A 32 -11.76 -10.92 0.83
C GLY A 32 -12.84 -10.98 -0.25
N ASP A 33 -13.99 -10.41 0.09
CA ASP A 33 -15.15 -10.23 -0.79
C ASP A 33 -15.07 -8.90 -1.56
N TYR A 34 -14.35 -7.93 -0.99
CA TYR A 34 -14.15 -6.59 -1.57
C TYR A 34 -12.68 -6.22 -1.54
N ALA A 35 -12.25 -5.38 -2.49
CA ALA A 35 -10.89 -4.91 -2.56
C ALA A 35 -10.76 -3.51 -3.14
N ILE A 36 -9.57 -2.92 -2.96
CA ILE A 36 -9.16 -1.70 -3.62
C ILE A 36 -7.90 -1.98 -4.46
N GLN A 37 -8.01 -1.72 -5.77
CA GLN A 37 -6.97 -1.98 -6.74
C GLN A 37 -6.33 -0.68 -7.23
N ALA A 38 -5.00 -0.66 -7.33
CA ALA A 38 -4.28 0.47 -7.88
C ALA A 38 -4.49 0.61 -9.40
N LEU A 39 -4.85 1.81 -9.85
CA LEU A 39 -4.85 2.18 -11.27
C LEU A 39 -3.56 2.93 -11.65
N GLY A 40 -2.97 3.63 -10.68
CA GLY A 40 -1.71 4.34 -10.85
C GLY A 40 -0.47 3.53 -10.45
N ARG A 41 0.67 4.19 -10.56
CA ARG A 41 1.98 3.68 -10.11
C ARG A 41 2.57 4.65 -9.12
N GLY A 42 3.33 4.14 -8.15
CA GLY A 42 3.95 5.01 -7.17
C GLY A 42 4.63 4.27 -6.03
N TYR A 43 5.27 5.05 -5.17
CA TYR A 43 5.72 4.59 -3.87
C TYR A 43 4.61 4.80 -2.85
N PHE A 44 4.24 3.73 -2.16
CA PHE A 44 3.24 3.74 -1.12
C PHE A 44 3.94 3.58 0.22
N THR A 45 4.00 4.66 1.01
CA THR A 45 4.79 4.67 2.24
C THR A 45 4.10 3.87 3.35
N GLY A 46 4.88 3.36 4.31
CA GLY A 46 4.31 2.69 5.49
C GLY A 46 3.27 3.53 6.23
N ASN A 47 3.47 4.85 6.30
CA ASN A 47 2.53 5.78 6.93
C ASN A 47 1.23 5.92 6.14
N GLN A 48 1.28 5.95 4.80
CA GLN A 48 0.07 6.00 3.98
C GLN A 48 -0.71 4.68 4.06
N ILE A 49 -0.01 3.54 4.11
CA ILE A 49 -0.63 2.22 4.33
C ILE A 49 -1.38 2.20 5.67
N GLU A 50 -0.74 2.69 6.74
CA GLU A 50 -1.36 2.74 8.06
C GLU A 50 -2.54 3.73 8.11
N ALA A 51 -2.42 4.89 7.47
CA ALA A 51 -3.52 5.86 7.38
C ALA A 51 -4.75 5.26 6.68
N ALA A 52 -4.56 4.54 5.58
CA ALA A 52 -5.63 3.83 4.88
C ALA A 52 -6.24 2.71 5.75
N ARG A 53 -5.40 1.91 6.43
CA ARG A 53 -5.84 0.85 7.34
C ARG A 53 -6.71 1.39 8.47
N VAL A 54 -6.28 2.49 9.11
CA VAL A 54 -7.01 3.14 10.20
C VAL A 54 -8.34 3.69 9.69
N ALA A 55 -8.37 4.33 8.51
CA ALA A 55 -9.61 4.84 7.90
C ALA A 55 -10.65 3.73 7.69
N ILE A 56 -10.23 2.61 7.09
CA ILE A 56 -11.09 1.44 6.84
C ILE A 56 -11.61 0.87 8.17
N THR A 57 -10.69 0.57 9.09
CA THR A 57 -11.01 -0.09 10.36
C THR A 57 -11.95 0.77 11.22
N ARG A 58 -11.76 2.10 11.21
CA ARG A 58 -12.61 3.05 11.94
C ARG A 58 -14.02 3.10 11.34
N HIS A 59 -14.14 3.14 10.02
CA HIS A 59 -15.46 3.17 9.36
C HIS A 59 -16.27 1.90 9.61
N MET A 60 -15.61 0.74 9.56
CA MET A 60 -16.23 -0.56 9.85
C MET A 60 -16.56 -0.78 11.32
N LYS A 61 -16.17 0.14 12.22
CA LYS A 61 -16.29 -0.01 13.68
C LYS A 61 -15.66 -1.33 14.17
N ARG A 62 -14.53 -1.73 13.58
CA ARG A 62 -13.82 -3.00 13.84
C ARG A 62 -14.63 -4.28 13.58
N LYS A 63 -15.73 -4.20 12.83
CA LYS A 63 -16.42 -5.39 12.29
C LYS A 63 -15.68 -5.90 11.05
N GLY A 64 -15.85 -7.17 10.72
CA GLY A 64 -15.23 -7.80 9.56
C GLY A 64 -13.72 -7.96 9.68
N LYS A 65 -13.08 -8.33 8.57
CA LYS A 65 -11.64 -8.60 8.49
C LYS A 65 -11.02 -7.78 7.35
N LEU A 66 -9.88 -7.18 7.63
CA LEU A 66 -9.08 -6.39 6.69
C LEU A 66 -7.74 -7.08 6.46
N TRP A 67 -7.40 -7.31 5.19
CA TRP A 67 -6.08 -7.77 4.78
C TRP A 67 -5.33 -6.63 4.11
N ILE A 68 -4.08 -6.44 4.51
CA ILE A 68 -3.14 -5.54 3.84
C ILE A 68 -2.30 -6.41 2.91
N ARG A 69 -2.39 -6.18 1.61
CA ARG A 69 -1.74 -7.02 0.58
C ARG A 69 -0.40 -6.51 0.10
N VAL A 70 -0.03 -5.31 0.55
CA VAL A 70 1.23 -4.67 0.22
C VAL A 70 2.09 -4.51 1.46
N PHE A 71 3.39 -4.69 1.29
CA PHE A 71 4.36 -4.50 2.37
C PHE A 71 5.47 -3.53 1.94
N PRO A 72 5.81 -2.54 2.78
CA PRO A 72 6.86 -1.58 2.48
C PRO A 72 8.25 -2.22 2.65
N HIS A 73 8.72 -2.86 1.59
CA HIS A 73 9.98 -3.60 1.56
C HIS A 73 11.17 -2.77 1.07
N LYS A 74 10.93 -1.67 0.35
CA LYS A 74 11.99 -0.93 -0.33
C LYS A 74 12.46 0.27 0.50
N PRO A 75 13.76 0.36 0.87
CA PRO A 75 14.27 1.53 1.56
C PRO A 75 14.44 2.72 0.61
N ILE A 76 13.94 3.88 1.01
CA ILE A 76 14.16 5.18 0.38
C ILE A 76 15.16 5.97 1.21
N THR A 77 16.13 6.58 0.55
CA THR A 77 17.19 7.37 1.20
C THR A 77 17.01 8.84 0.93
N LYS A 78 17.30 9.68 1.91
CA LYS A 78 17.30 11.14 1.79
C LYS A 78 18.66 11.67 2.27
N LYS A 79 19.23 12.65 1.56
CA LYS A 79 20.40 13.37 2.07
C LYS A 79 19.94 14.40 3.11
N PRO A 80 20.74 14.67 4.16
CA PRO A 80 20.44 15.75 5.09
C PRO A 80 20.29 17.08 4.34
N LEU A 81 19.43 17.95 4.87
CA LEU A 81 19.29 19.31 4.38
C LEU A 81 20.65 20.03 4.49
N GLU A 82 20.84 21.06 3.66
CA GLU A 82 22.03 21.93 3.70
C GLU A 82 23.37 21.25 3.34
N THR A 83 23.32 20.05 2.75
CA THR A 83 24.52 19.35 2.27
C THR A 83 24.70 19.45 0.75
N ARG A 84 25.96 19.54 0.30
CA ARG A 84 26.29 19.54 -1.14
C ARG A 84 26.12 18.14 -1.78
N MET A 85 26.11 18.11 -3.11
CA MET A 85 26.14 16.85 -3.88
C MET A 85 27.45 16.07 -3.66
N GLY A 86 27.48 14.77 -4.06
CA GLY A 86 28.62 13.88 -3.79
C GLY A 86 28.61 13.22 -2.40
N LYS A 87 29.77 12.77 -1.91
CA LYS A 87 29.96 12.13 -0.59
C LYS A 87 29.12 10.86 -0.32
N GLY A 88 28.68 10.20 -1.38
CA GLY A 88 27.91 8.96 -1.31
C GLY A 88 26.41 9.14 -1.04
N LYS A 89 25.75 8.01 -0.75
CA LYS A 89 24.29 7.93 -0.61
C LYS A 89 23.86 8.22 0.83
N GLY A 90 22.80 9.02 0.99
CA GLY A 90 22.24 9.37 2.29
C GLY A 90 21.75 8.18 3.13
N PRO A 91 21.42 8.41 4.41
CA PRO A 91 20.78 7.41 5.27
C PRO A 91 19.40 6.99 4.72
N VAL A 92 18.91 5.84 5.19
CA VAL A 92 17.53 5.40 4.93
C VAL A 92 16.60 6.29 5.74
N ASP A 93 15.62 6.87 5.06
CA ASP A 93 14.63 7.80 5.60
C ASP A 93 13.34 7.05 5.97
N HIS A 94 12.78 6.30 5.01
CA HIS A 94 11.58 5.47 5.22
C HIS A 94 11.54 4.28 4.26
N TYR A 95 10.56 3.39 4.47
CA TYR A 95 10.29 2.27 3.58
C TYR A 95 9.00 2.49 2.78
N VAL A 96 9.00 1.97 1.56
CA VAL A 96 7.87 2.06 0.62
C VAL A 96 7.56 0.71 0.00
N ALA A 97 6.29 0.51 -0.31
CA ALA A 97 5.85 -0.52 -1.24
C ALA A 97 5.89 0.06 -2.66
N VAL A 98 6.42 -0.72 -3.60
CA VAL A 98 6.37 -0.37 -5.02
C VAL A 98 5.01 -0.80 -5.57
N VAL A 99 4.18 0.16 -5.93
CA VAL A 99 2.84 -0.09 -6.48
C VAL A 99 2.86 0.09 -8.00
N LYS A 100 2.27 -0.86 -8.70
CA LYS A 100 2.04 -0.83 -10.14
C LYS A 100 0.54 -0.96 -10.43
N PRO A 101 0.09 -0.51 -11.62
CA PRO A 101 -1.30 -0.67 -12.03
C PRO A 101 -1.72 -2.14 -12.00
N GLY A 102 -2.94 -2.40 -11.52
CA GLY A 102 -3.50 -3.73 -11.34
C GLY A 102 -3.26 -4.34 -9.95
N LEU A 103 -2.39 -3.79 -9.11
CA LEU A 103 -2.10 -4.39 -7.80
C LEU A 103 -3.27 -4.21 -6.81
N ILE A 104 -3.70 -5.28 -6.15
CA ILE A 104 -4.64 -5.25 -5.03
C ILE A 104 -3.91 -4.82 -3.75
N LEU A 105 -4.40 -3.76 -3.11
CA LEU A 105 -3.73 -3.13 -1.97
C LEU A 105 -4.30 -3.59 -0.63
N PHE A 106 -5.62 -3.62 -0.55
CA PHE A 106 -6.38 -4.05 0.62
C PHE A 106 -7.54 -4.93 0.18
N GLU A 107 -7.87 -5.90 1.03
CA GLU A 107 -9.05 -6.74 0.88
C GLU A 107 -9.88 -6.71 2.16
N LEU A 108 -11.18 -6.94 2.02
CA LEU A 108 -12.17 -6.82 3.07
C LEU A 108 -13.20 -7.94 2.99
N ALA A 109 -13.59 -8.48 4.14
CA ALA A 109 -14.66 -9.46 4.25
C ALA A 109 -15.49 -9.24 5.52
N GLY A 110 -16.67 -9.85 5.57
CA GLY A 110 -17.53 -9.86 6.76
C GLY A 110 -18.21 -8.52 7.06
N VAL A 111 -18.48 -7.74 6.02
CA VAL A 111 -19.29 -6.51 6.07
C VAL A 111 -20.19 -6.39 4.85
N SER A 112 -21.25 -5.59 4.94
CA SER A 112 -22.11 -5.29 3.79
C SER A 112 -21.37 -4.48 2.72
N LEU A 113 -21.85 -4.59 1.47
CA LEU A 113 -21.32 -3.82 0.34
C LEU A 113 -21.34 -2.30 0.59
N SER A 114 -22.38 -1.78 1.24
CA SER A 114 -22.48 -0.36 1.57
C SER A 114 -21.35 0.11 2.49
N ILE A 115 -21.08 -0.65 3.55
CA ILE A 115 -20.00 -0.37 4.50
C ILE A 115 -18.63 -0.54 3.81
N ALA A 116 -18.46 -1.59 3.02
CA ALA A 116 -17.21 -1.85 2.31
C ALA A 116 -16.87 -0.73 1.33
N ARG A 117 -17.85 -0.29 0.53
CA ARG A 117 -17.68 0.77 -0.47
C ARG A 117 -17.27 2.09 0.19
N GLU A 118 -17.95 2.49 1.25
CA GLU A 118 -17.63 3.74 1.94
C GLU A 118 -16.29 3.67 2.69
N ALA A 119 -15.98 2.52 3.33
CA ALA A 119 -14.67 2.31 3.94
C ALA A 119 -13.52 2.43 2.93
N MET A 120 -13.68 1.82 1.75
CA MET A 120 -12.67 1.87 0.69
C MET A 120 -12.57 3.25 0.06
N ARG A 121 -13.68 3.98 -0.10
CA ARG A 121 -13.67 5.38 -0.54
C ARG A 121 -12.88 6.27 0.42
N LEU A 122 -13.03 6.08 1.73
CA LEU A 122 -12.26 6.81 2.73
C LEU A 122 -10.77 6.48 2.68
N ALA A 123 -10.41 5.21 2.43
CA ALA A 123 -9.02 4.82 2.21
C ALA A 123 -8.42 5.42 0.94
N ASP A 124 -9.19 5.51 -0.16
CA ASP A 124 -8.74 6.11 -1.43
C ASP A 124 -8.21 7.54 -1.23
N THR A 125 -8.83 8.33 -0.34
CA THR A 125 -8.35 9.68 0.00
C THR A 125 -6.96 9.73 0.66
N LYS A 126 -6.44 8.60 1.13
CA LYS A 126 -5.12 8.48 1.77
C LYS A 126 -4.05 7.95 0.83
N LEU A 127 -4.44 7.50 -0.37
CA LEU A 127 -3.57 6.89 -1.35
C LEU A 127 -2.98 7.97 -2.29
N PRO A 128 -1.69 7.88 -2.65
CA PRO A 128 -1.06 8.88 -3.53
C PRO A 128 -1.32 8.65 -5.03
N PHE A 129 -2.21 7.73 -5.38
CA PHE A 129 -2.53 7.36 -6.77
C PHE A 129 -4.00 6.94 -6.88
N LYS A 130 -4.54 6.99 -8.11
CA LYS A 130 -5.92 6.57 -8.40
C LYS A 130 -6.10 5.08 -8.11
N THR A 131 -7.25 4.72 -7.57
CA THR A 131 -7.66 3.34 -7.33
C THR A 131 -9.05 3.05 -7.88
N ARG A 132 -9.43 1.77 -7.90
CA ARG A 132 -10.81 1.33 -8.12
C ARG A 132 -11.24 0.37 -7.02
N PHE A 133 -12.51 0.44 -6.65
CA PHE A 133 -13.16 -0.55 -5.81
C PHE A 133 -13.52 -1.78 -6.65
N VAL A 134 -13.27 -2.97 -6.10
CA VAL A 134 -13.53 -4.25 -6.76
C VAL A 134 -14.38 -5.10 -5.82
N VAL A 135 -15.38 -5.77 -6.39
CA VAL A 135 -16.22 -6.76 -5.70
C VAL A 135 -15.87 -8.12 -6.27
N ARG A 136 -15.81 -9.14 -5.42
CA ARG A 136 -15.67 -10.53 -5.87
C ARG A 136 -16.89 -10.88 -6.71
N GLU A 137 -16.67 -11.17 -7.99
CA GLU A 137 -17.68 -11.83 -8.80
C GLU A 137 -17.80 -13.25 -8.25
N ASN A 138 -18.98 -13.59 -7.74
CA ASN A 138 -19.31 -14.99 -7.51
C ASN A 138 -19.36 -15.63 -8.90
N MET A 139 -18.34 -16.42 -9.24
CA MET A 139 -18.53 -17.47 -10.23
C MET A 139 -19.34 -18.53 -9.50
N ASP A 140 -20.65 -18.51 -9.73
CA ASP A 140 -21.47 -19.72 -9.57
C ASP A 140 -20.99 -20.79 -10.56
#